data_AF-A0A952N3M6-F1
#
_entry.id   AF-A0A952N3M6-F1
#
_cell.length_a   1.000
_cell.length_b   1.000
_cell.length_c   1.000
_cell.angle_alpha   90.00
_cell.angle_beta   90.00
_cell.angle_gamma   90.00
#
_symmetry.space_group_name_H-M   'P 1'
#
loop_
_entity.id
_entity.type
_entity.pdbx_description
1 polymer ?
#
loop_
_entity_poly.entity_id
_entity_poly.type
_entity_poly.pdbx_seq_one_letter_code
_entity_poly.pdbx_strand_id
1 'polypeptide(L)' 'MRTLTVSISDFELDTFGIKKDKISFSEFLDLVSRELTRQNLNKTVELAEKYGLSKMTMDEITKEVKAVRKNAKTRN' A
#
# COMPACT_ATOMS: atom_id res chain seq x y z
N MET A 1 13.10 28.61 11.29
CA MET A 1 12.73 27.17 11.42
C MET A 1 11.93 26.99 12.69
N ARG A 2 10.90 26.13 12.67
CA ARG A 2 10.17 25.73 13.88
C ARG A 2 10.44 24.25 14.12
N THR A 3 10.70 23.87 15.36
CA THR A 3 11.01 22.49 15.75
C THR A 3 9.79 21.89 16.42
N LEU A 4 9.37 20.72 15.95
CA LEU A 4 8.34 19.90 16.58
C LEU A 4 9.00 18.67 17.17
N THR A 5 8.82 18.45 18.48
CA THR A 5 9.31 17.27 19.18
C THR A 5 8.17 16.28 19.33
N VAL A 6 8.38 15.04 18.89
CA VAL A 6 7.39 13.96 18.98
C VAL A 6 8.00 12.84 19.81
N SER A 7 7.28 12.40 20.84
CA SER A 7 7.65 11.20 21.59
C SER A 7 7.18 9.98 20.82
N ILE A 8 8.10 9.06 20.55
CA ILE A 8 7.88 7.82 19.82
C ILE A 8 8.45 6.68 20.65
N SER A 9 7.86 5.49 20.56
CA SER A 9 8.37 4.28 21.22
C SER A 9 9.53 3.64 20.45
N ASP A 10 10.37 2.85 21.14
CA ASP A 10 11.48 2.13 20.51
C ASP A 10 11.01 1.16 19.41
N PHE A 11 9.83 0.55 19.60
CA PHE A 11 9.22 -0.33 18.61
C PHE A 11 8.83 0.41 17.32
N GLU A 12 8.29 1.61 17.46
CA GLU A 12 7.95 2.46 16.32
C GLU A 12 9.22 2.94 15.61
N LEU A 13 10.28 3.34 16.34
CA LEU A 13 11.58 3.69 15.75
C LEU A 13 12.13 2.57 14.87
N ASP A 14 12.11 1.33 15.37
CA ASP A 14 12.57 0.16 14.63
C ASP A 14 11.68 -0.13 13.41
N THR A 15 10.36 -0.01 13.56
CA THR A 15 9.39 -0.23 12.47
C THR A 15 9.59 0.77 11.33
N PHE A 16 9.80 2.05 11.66
CA PHE A 16 10.06 3.10 10.68
C PHE A 16 11.53 3.14 10.22
N GLY A 17 12.42 2.37 10.84
CA GLY A 17 13.85 2.32 10.52
C GLY A 17 14.59 3.64 10.82
N ILE A 18 14.10 4.42 11.77
CA ILE A 18 14.67 5.73 12.12
C ILE A 18 15.88 5.48 13.03
N LYS A 19 17.09 5.60 12.47
CA LYS A 19 18.37 5.41 13.19
C LYS A 19 19.09 6.72 13.56
N LYS A 20 18.45 7.86 13.29
CA LYS A 20 19.05 9.19 13.47
C LYS A 20 18.29 9.96 14.55
N ASP A 21 19.02 10.60 15.46
CA ASP A 21 18.45 11.47 16.50
C ASP A 21 17.76 12.72 15.96
N LYS A 22 18.11 13.12 14.73
CA LYS A 22 17.50 14.25 14.02
C LYS A 22 17.26 13.89 12.57
N ILE A 23 16.04 14.13 12.11
CA ILE A 23 15.61 14.00 10.73
C ILE A 23 14.91 15.29 10.31
N SER A 24 14.98 15.62 9.03
CA SER A 24 14.18 16.71 8.47
C SER A 24 12.70 16.31 8.41
N PHE A 25 11.80 17.30 8.43
CA PHE A 25 10.36 17.04 8.31
C PHE A 25 10.02 16.32 6.99
N SER A 26 10.73 16.64 5.90
CA SER A 26 10.58 15.95 4.60
C SER A 26 10.97 14.48 4.67
N GLU A 27 12.12 14.15 5.29
CA GLU A 27 12.53 12.75 5.48
C GLU A 27 11.54 11.98 6.36
N PHE A 28 11.01 12.63 7.41
CA PHE A 28 9.98 12.02 8.25
C PHE A 28 8.70 11.72 7.45
N LEU A 29 8.24 12.68 6.65
CA LEU A 29 7.05 12.51 5.81
C LEU A 29 7.20 11.36 4.81
N ASP A 30 8.38 11.23 4.20
CA ASP A 30 8.69 10.15 3.27
C ASP A 30 8.66 8.78 3.97
N LEU A 31 9.22 8.67 5.18
CA LEU A 31 9.19 7.43 5.96
C LEU A 31 7.76 7.01 6.31
N VAL A 32 6.96 7.95 6.82
CA VAL A 32 5.55 7.70 7.15
C VAL A 32 4.75 7.30 5.91
N SER A 33 4.98 7.97 4.77
CA SER A 33 4.29 7.67 3.51
C SER A 33 4.62 6.27 3.00
N ARG A 34 5.89 5.85 3.11
CA ARG A 34 6.31 4.49 2.73
C ARG A 34 5.68 3.43 3.62
N GLU A 35 5.59 3.66 4.92
CA GLU A 35 4.96 2.72 5.84
C GLU A 35 3.44 2.62 5.61
N LEU A 36 2.74 3.75 5.40
CA LEU A 36 1.33 3.73 5.01
C LEU A 36 1.09 2.94 3.71
N THR A 37 1.99 3.09 2.74
CA THR A 37 1.94 2.33 1.49
C THR A 37 2.11 0.83 1.74
N ARG A 38 3.06 0.44 2.60
CA ARG A 38 3.29 -0.94 2.99
C ARG A 38 2.07 -1.57 3.67
N GLN A 39 1.44 -0.85 4.60
CA GLN A 39 0.22 -1.31 5.28
C GLN A 39 -0.94 -1.49 4.30
N ASN A 40 -1.11 -0.55 3.36
CA ASN A 40 -2.15 -0.64 2.34
C ASN A 40 -1.91 -1.80 1.37
N LEU A 41 -0.66 -2.07 1.00
CA LEU A 41 -0.30 -3.21 0.19
C LEU A 41 -0.67 -4.52 0.90
N ASN A 42 -0.29 -4.67 2.17
CA ASN A 42 -0.59 -5.86 2.97
C ASN A 42 -2.10 -6.10 3.08
N LYS A 43 -2.88 -5.04 3.35
CA LYS A 43 -4.35 -5.11 3.35
C LYS A 43 -4.91 -5.55 2.00
N THR A 44 -4.34 -5.05 0.90
CA THR A 44 -4.79 -5.43 -0.45
C THR A 44 -4.54 -6.90 -0.73
N VAL A 45 -3.38 -7.43 -0.31
CA VAL A 45 -3.05 -8.86 -0.40
C VAL A 45 -4.03 -9.68 0.44
N GLU A 46 -4.28 -9.29 1.69
CA GLU A 46 -5.23 -9.97 2.58
C GLU A 46 -6.64 -10.01 1.98
N LEU A 47 -7.10 -8.89 1.39
CA LEU A 47 -8.39 -8.84 0.70
C LEU A 47 -8.39 -9.76 -0.53
N ALA A 48 -7.32 -9.77 -1.33
CA ALA A 48 -7.20 -10.66 -2.49
C ALA A 48 -7.22 -12.14 -2.09
N GLU A 49 -6.63 -12.51 -0.96
CA GLU A 49 -6.71 -13.85 -0.40
C GLU A 49 -8.11 -14.18 0.08
N LYS A 50 -8.72 -13.29 0.88
CA LYS A 50 -10.05 -13.46 1.46
C LYS A 50 -11.14 -13.66 0.40
N TYR A 51 -11.08 -12.89 -0.69
CA TYR A 51 -12.05 -12.98 -1.78
C TYR A 51 -11.65 -13.99 -2.86
N GLY A 52 -10.57 -14.75 -2.67
CA GLY A 52 -10.11 -15.76 -3.62
C GLY A 52 -9.52 -15.20 -4.92
N LEU A 53 -9.41 -13.87 -5.05
CA LEU A 53 -8.81 -13.19 -6.20
C LEU A 53 -7.35 -13.59 -6.40
N SER A 54 -6.64 -13.89 -5.31
CA SER A 54 -5.26 -14.40 -5.31
C SER A 54 -5.06 -15.70 -6.10
N LYS A 55 -6.11 -16.52 -6.25
CA LYS A 55 -6.08 -17.81 -6.95
C LYS A 55 -6.67 -17.73 -8.35
N MET A 56 -7.23 -16.59 -8.74
CA MET A 56 -7.91 -16.43 -10.00
C MET A 56 -6.91 -16.39 -11.15
N THR A 57 -7.13 -17.24 -12.14
CA THR A 57 -6.30 -17.27 -13.36
C THR A 57 -6.67 -16.13 -14.30
N MET A 58 -5.73 -15.73 -15.17
CA MET A 58 -5.99 -14.68 -16.17
C MET A 58 -7.15 -15.02 -17.11
N ASP A 59 -7.38 -16.32 -17.38
CA ASP A 59 -8.50 -16.78 -18.20
C ASP A 59 -9.85 -16.58 -17.50
N GLU A 60 -9.93 -16.82 -16.19
CA GLU A 60 -11.13 -16.57 -15.37
C GLU A 60 -11.42 -15.08 -15.27
N ILE A 61 -10.40 -14.25 -15.03
CA ILE A 61 -10.51 -12.78 -15.04
C ILE A 61 -11.04 -12.31 -16.40
N THR A 62 -10.48 -12.83 -17.49
CA THR A 62 -10.89 -12.45 -18.85
C THR A 62 -12.35 -12.84 -19.13
N LYS A 63 -12.79 -14.01 -18.66
CA LYS A 63 -14.19 -14.45 -18.77
C LYS A 63 -15.13 -13.54 -17.98
N GLU A 64 -14.78 -13.20 -16.74
CA GLU A 64 -15.57 -12.31 -15.89
C GLU A 64 -15.69 -10.92 -16.51
N VAL A 65 -14.57 -10.34 -16.95
CA VAL A 65 -14.56 -9.02 -17.61
C VAL A 65 -15.40 -9.02 -18.89
N LYS A 66 -15.29 -10.06 -19.73
CA LYS A 66 -16.12 -10.18 -20.95
C LYS A 66 -17.60 -10.39 -20.64
N ALA A 67 -17.93 -11.12 -19.58
CA ALA A 67 -19.30 -11.36 -19.14
C ALA A 67 -19.99 -10.08 -18.63
N VAL A 68 -19.23 -9.18 -17.98
CA VAL A 68 -19.73 -7.88 -17.52
C VAL A 68 -19.70 -6.84 -18.66
N ARG A 69 -18.66 -6.83 -19.49
CA ARG A 69 -18.49 -5.90 -20.63
C ARG A 69 -19.08 -6.44 -21.92
N LYS A 70 -20.34 -6.89 -21.91
CA LYS A 70 -21.03 -7.42 -23.11
C LYS A 70 -21.08 -6.45 -24.30
N ASN A 71 -21.00 -5.14 -24.04
CA ASN A 71 -21.17 -4.08 -25.05
C ASN A 71 -19.98 -3.10 -25.14
N ALA A 72 -18.81 -3.42 -24.56
CA ALA A 72 -17.66 -2.52 -24.64
C ALA A 72 -17.06 -2.55 -26.05
N LYS A 73 -17.18 -1.45 -26.80
CA LYS A 73 -16.50 -1.29 -28.10
C LYS A 73 -14.98 -1.31 -27.89
N THR A 74 -14.29 -2.20 -28.58
CA THR A 74 -12.83 -2.18 -28.69
C THR A 74 -12.41 -0.84 -29.31
N ARG A 75 -11.72 0.01 -28.54
CA ARG A 75 -11.03 1.18 -29.10
C ARG A 75 -9.73 0.65 -29.72
N ASN A 76 -9.73 0.49 -31.04
CA ASN A 76 -8.53 0.32 -31.85
C ASN A 76 -7.65 1.57 -31.78
#